data_AF-D3TQS6-F1
#
_entry.id   AF-D3TQS6-F1
#
_cell.length_a   1.000
_cell.length_b   1.000
_cell.length_c   1.000
_cell.angle_alpha   90.00
_cell.angle_beta   90.00
_cell.angle_gamma   90.00
#
_symmetry.space_group_name_H-M   'P 1'
#
loop_
_entity.id
_entity.type
_entity.pdbx_description
1 polymer ?
#
loop_
_entity_poly.entity_id
_entity_poly.type
_entity_poly.pdbx_seq_one_letter_code
_entity_poly.pdbx_strand_id
1 'polypeptide(L)'
;MLKYLCALLLLYISYAWSELTTQDCRELGFIKNQLMCSSCEKLDDFGLETLKAHCRECCTLDQLPAAHRRYPMAILEVCTCKFRAYPQIQAFIKSGRPAKFRNLTIRYVRGLDPIIKLLDSNGNVKETLSITKWNTDTVEEFFETHLEKHESLGNKQSFSVIEEEDDDDDFLKSNMV
;
A
#
# COMPACT_ATOMS: atom_id res chain seq x y z
N MET A 1 -3.88 -41.90 41.38
CA MET A 1 -4.42 -42.07 40.01
C MET A 1 -4.69 -40.74 39.32
N LEU A 2 -5.59 -39.88 39.83
CA LEU A 2 -5.95 -38.60 39.18
C LEU A 2 -4.75 -37.63 38.99
N LYS A 3 -3.82 -37.57 39.96
CA LYS A 3 -2.61 -36.73 39.85
C LYS A 3 -1.66 -37.15 38.73
N TYR A 4 -1.55 -38.46 38.46
CA TYR A 4 -0.70 -38.99 37.38
C TYR A 4 -1.36 -38.78 36.01
N LEU A 5 -2.70 -38.88 35.95
CA LEU A 5 -3.48 -38.55 34.77
C LEU A 5 -3.37 -37.06 34.40
N CYS A 6 -3.45 -36.17 35.40
CA CYS A 6 -3.19 -34.74 35.18
C CYS A 6 -1.74 -34.46 34.76
N ALA A 7 -0.75 -35.15 35.34
CA ALA A 7 0.65 -34.97 34.96
C ALA A 7 0.91 -35.42 33.51
N LEU A 8 0.35 -36.56 33.09
CA LEU A 8 0.43 -37.04 31.71
C LEU A 8 -0.30 -36.12 30.73
N LEU A 9 -1.47 -35.59 31.13
CA LEU A 9 -2.23 -34.63 30.30
C LEU A 9 -1.44 -33.33 30.11
N LEU A 10 -0.80 -32.81 31.16
CA LEU A 10 0.03 -31.60 31.09
C LEU A 10 1.27 -31.80 30.21
N LEU A 11 1.90 -32.97 30.27
CA LEU A 11 3.02 -33.35 29.40
C LEU A 11 2.59 -33.43 27.93
N TYR A 12 1.41 -34.01 27.66
CA TYR A 12 0.87 -34.10 26.31
C TYR A 12 0.52 -32.73 25.73
N ILE A 13 -0.07 -31.84 26.55
CA ILE A 13 -0.36 -30.47 26.16
C ILE A 13 0.94 -29.73 25.83
N SER A 14 2.00 -29.85 26.64
CA SER A 14 3.27 -29.17 26.35
C SER A 14 3.92 -29.59 25.01
N TYR A 15 3.71 -30.82 24.56
CA TYR A 15 4.21 -31.32 23.28
C TYR A 15 3.44 -30.77 22.07
N ALA A 16 2.16 -30.41 22.26
CA ALA A 16 1.31 -29.89 21.19
C ALA A 16 1.61 -28.41 20.82
N TRP A 17 2.37 -27.70 21.64
CA TRP A 17 2.72 -26.29 21.44
C TRP A 17 4.19 -26.08 21.06
N SER A 18 4.88 -27.10 20.53
CA SER A 18 6.27 -26.93 20.10
C SER A 18 6.32 -26.03 18.86
N GLU A 19 6.93 -24.85 19.00
CA GLU A 19 7.33 -24.03 17.87
C GLU A 19 8.37 -24.77 17.02
N LEU A 20 8.24 -24.67 15.70
CA LEU A 20 9.13 -25.33 14.75
C LEU A 20 10.58 -24.83 14.92
N THR A 21 11.54 -25.75 15.07
CA THR A 21 12.92 -25.38 15.35
C THR A 21 13.63 -24.87 14.09
N THR A 22 14.80 -24.24 14.25
CA THR A 22 15.62 -23.80 13.10
C THR A 22 16.04 -24.95 12.19
N GLN A 23 16.11 -26.18 12.71
CA GLN A 23 16.55 -27.36 11.98
C GLN A 23 15.42 -27.91 11.12
N ASP A 24 14.21 -28.00 11.67
CA ASP A 24 13.01 -28.45 10.94
C ASP A 24 12.70 -27.50 9.78
N CYS A 25 12.85 -26.19 10.00
CA CYS A 25 12.72 -25.20 8.93
C CYS A 25 13.74 -25.42 7.80
N ARG A 26 14.97 -25.83 8.09
CA ARG A 26 15.99 -26.11 7.07
C ARG A 26 15.68 -27.38 6.28
N GLU A 27 15.10 -28.39 6.91
CA GLU A 27 14.66 -29.61 6.23
C GLU A 27 13.52 -29.33 5.23
N LEU A 28 12.68 -28.35 5.55
CA LEU A 28 11.65 -27.81 4.66
C LEU A 28 12.20 -26.84 3.59
N GLY A 29 13.49 -26.54 3.61
CA GLY A 29 14.16 -25.65 2.65
C GLY A 29 14.20 -24.16 3.04
N PHE A 30 13.82 -23.81 4.28
CA PHE A 30 13.78 -22.44 4.77
C PHE A 30 14.94 -22.08 5.70
N ILE A 31 15.38 -20.82 5.62
CA ILE A 31 16.41 -20.26 6.49
C ILE A 31 15.72 -19.30 7.49
N LYS A 32 15.36 -19.82 8.68
CA LYS A 32 14.55 -19.11 9.70
C LYS A 32 15.06 -17.71 10.06
N ASN A 33 16.37 -17.49 10.07
CA ASN A 33 17.00 -16.21 10.44
C ASN A 33 17.11 -15.18 9.28
N GLN A 34 16.78 -15.57 8.05
CA GLN A 34 16.80 -14.68 6.88
C GLN A 34 15.43 -14.59 6.20
N LEU A 35 14.50 -15.47 6.57
CA LEU A 35 13.16 -15.54 5.99
C LEU A 35 12.22 -14.54 6.68
N MET A 36 11.79 -13.56 5.91
CA MET A 36 10.81 -12.53 6.25
C MET A 36 9.39 -13.01 5.88
N CYS A 37 8.39 -12.76 6.72
CA CYS A 37 7.02 -13.24 6.49
C CYS A 37 6.35 -12.63 5.24
N SER A 38 6.76 -11.44 4.76
CA SER A 38 6.27 -10.89 3.49
C SER A 38 6.74 -11.70 2.28
N SER A 39 7.87 -12.40 2.37
CA SER A 39 8.33 -13.30 1.31
C SER A 39 7.39 -14.50 1.17
N CYS A 40 6.70 -14.91 2.24
CA CYS A 40 5.72 -15.99 2.20
C CYS A 40 4.44 -15.61 1.44
N GLU A 41 4.07 -14.32 1.39
CA GLU A 41 2.89 -13.88 0.62
C GLU A 41 3.12 -13.92 -0.89
N LYS A 42 4.37 -13.71 -1.33
CA LYS A 42 4.73 -13.76 -2.75
C LYS A 42 4.72 -15.17 -3.33
N LEU A 43 4.65 -16.20 -2.50
CA LEU A 43 4.59 -17.60 -2.96
C LEU A 43 3.34 -17.89 -3.79
N ASP A 44 2.25 -17.15 -3.56
CA ASP A 44 1.00 -17.27 -4.31
C ASP A 44 1.21 -16.91 -5.79
N ASP A 45 2.02 -15.89 -6.07
CA ASP A 45 2.34 -15.43 -7.44
C ASP A 45 3.06 -16.51 -8.27
N PHE A 46 3.70 -17.47 -7.60
CA PHE A 46 4.46 -18.57 -8.23
C PHE A 46 3.74 -19.92 -8.15
N GLY A 47 2.49 -19.97 -7.65
CA GLY A 47 1.74 -21.21 -7.49
C GLY A 47 2.31 -22.14 -6.40
N LEU A 48 3.01 -21.60 -5.41
CA LEU A 48 3.65 -22.33 -4.30
C LEU A 48 2.83 -22.24 -3.00
N GLU A 49 1.50 -22.21 -3.10
CA GLU A 49 0.60 -22.03 -1.95
C GLU A 49 0.76 -23.12 -0.88
N THR A 50 1.09 -24.34 -1.27
CA THR A 50 1.32 -25.47 -0.36
C THR A 50 2.49 -25.22 0.60
N LEU A 51 3.47 -24.42 0.17
CA LEU A 51 4.66 -24.09 0.96
C LEU A 51 4.41 -22.89 1.89
N LYS A 52 3.34 -22.12 1.68
CA LYS A 52 3.01 -20.90 2.43
C LYS A 52 2.76 -21.18 3.92
N ALA A 53 2.09 -22.28 4.24
CA ALA A 53 1.82 -22.68 5.63
C ALA A 53 3.12 -22.89 6.41
N HIS A 54 4.01 -23.72 5.87
CA HIS A 54 5.33 -23.99 6.45
C HIS A 54 6.24 -22.75 6.44
N CYS A 55 6.15 -21.90 5.41
CA CYS A 55 6.88 -20.64 5.35
C CYS A 55 6.51 -19.73 6.53
N ARG A 56 5.21 -19.64 6.85
CA ARG A 56 4.72 -18.80 7.96
C ARG A 56 5.14 -19.30 9.34
N GLU A 57 5.32 -20.61 9.51
CA GLU A 57 5.86 -21.20 10.74
C GLU A 57 7.38 -20.93 10.91
N CYS A 58 8.08 -20.72 9.80
CA CYS A 58 9.53 -20.52 9.76
C CYS A 58 9.97 -19.06 9.60
N CYS A 59 9.06 -18.12 9.32
CA CYS A 59 9.43 -16.74 9.05
C CYS A 59 9.56 -15.91 10.34
N THR A 60 10.34 -14.85 10.24
CA THR A 60 10.39 -13.80 11.26
C THR A 60 9.44 -12.68 10.87
N LEU A 61 8.68 -12.18 11.84
CA LEU A 61 7.71 -11.11 11.60
C LEU A 61 8.43 -9.87 11.08
N ASP A 62 8.00 -9.43 9.90
CA ASP A 62 8.56 -8.26 9.28
C ASP A 62 8.15 -7.03 10.08
N GLN A 63 9.13 -6.39 10.71
CA GLN A 63 9.08 -4.94 10.77
C GLN A 63 9.37 -4.46 9.36
N LEU A 64 8.37 -4.52 8.46
CA LEU A 64 8.48 -3.99 7.10
C LEU A 64 9.17 -2.62 7.23
N PRO A 65 10.31 -2.37 6.59
CA PRO A 65 10.91 -1.04 6.62
C PRO A 65 9.83 -0.04 6.20
N ALA A 66 9.80 1.15 6.81
CA ALA A 66 8.73 2.14 6.60
C ALA A 66 8.37 2.35 5.10
N ALA A 67 9.37 2.22 4.23
CA ALA A 67 9.27 2.27 2.77
C ALA A 67 8.40 1.18 2.09
N HIS A 68 7.97 0.13 2.78
CA HIS A 68 7.14 -0.95 2.21
C HIS A 68 5.80 -1.12 2.93
N ARG A 69 5.50 -0.26 3.92
CA ARG A 69 4.18 -0.28 4.56
C ARG A 69 3.20 0.50 3.72
N ARG A 70 2.05 -0.13 3.43
CA ARG A 70 0.91 0.58 2.88
C ARG A 70 0.09 1.17 4.01
N TYR A 71 -0.41 2.37 3.78
CA TYR A 71 -1.20 3.14 4.72
C TYR A 71 -2.60 3.35 4.14
N PRO A 72 -3.66 3.14 4.93
CA PRO A 72 -5.02 3.31 4.46
C PRO A 72 -5.36 4.77 4.17
N MET A 73 -4.68 5.73 4.82
CA MET A 73 -4.95 7.16 4.67
C MET A 73 -3.68 7.99 4.73
N ALA A 74 -3.66 9.12 4.03
CA ALA A 74 -2.61 10.12 4.14
C ALA A 74 -3.14 11.56 4.10
N ILE A 75 -2.42 12.45 4.74
CA ILE A 75 -2.66 13.90 4.71
C ILE A 75 -1.40 14.60 4.18
N LEU A 76 -1.56 15.38 3.12
CA LEU A 76 -0.55 16.29 2.61
C LEU A 76 -0.81 17.69 3.18
N GLU A 77 0.03 18.16 4.11
CA GLU A 77 -0.06 19.51 4.67
C GLU A 77 0.87 20.46 3.93
N VAL A 78 0.34 21.57 3.44
CA VAL A 78 1.09 22.58 2.69
C VAL A 78 0.70 24.01 3.03
N CYS A 79 1.60 24.97 2.83
CA CYS A 79 1.24 26.39 2.82
C CYS A 79 1.20 26.96 1.41
N THR A 80 0.10 27.62 1.04
CA THR A 80 0.01 28.40 -0.22
C THR A 80 1.04 29.54 -0.25
N CYS A 81 1.42 30.08 0.91
CA CYS A 81 2.44 31.10 1.07
C CYS A 81 3.85 30.65 0.63
N LYS A 82 4.12 29.34 0.64
CA LYS A 82 5.43 28.77 0.29
C LYS A 82 5.47 28.13 -1.10
N PHE A 83 4.40 28.21 -1.89
CA PHE A 83 4.37 27.62 -3.22
C PHE A 83 5.40 28.21 -4.20
N ARG A 84 5.81 29.47 -4.00
CA ARG A 84 6.92 30.05 -4.77
C ARG A 84 8.24 29.29 -4.52
N ALA A 85 8.47 28.79 -3.31
CA ALA A 85 9.65 28.03 -2.96
C ALA A 85 9.55 26.55 -3.38
N TYR A 86 8.32 26.02 -3.46
CA TYR A 86 8.05 24.63 -3.83
C TYR A 86 7.10 24.52 -5.04
N PRO A 87 7.48 25.04 -6.22
CA PRO A 87 6.61 25.06 -7.40
C PRO A 87 6.18 23.65 -7.85
N GLN A 88 7.03 22.64 -7.65
CA GLN A 88 6.74 21.24 -7.97
C GLN A 88 5.62 20.64 -7.10
N ILE A 89 5.56 21.01 -5.82
CA ILE A 89 4.47 20.57 -4.93
C ILE A 89 3.16 21.26 -5.32
N GLN A 90 3.22 22.56 -5.69
CA GLN A 90 2.06 23.26 -6.24
C GLN A 90 1.57 22.58 -7.53
N ALA A 91 2.48 22.16 -8.41
CA ALA A 91 2.14 21.47 -9.65
C ALA A 91 1.43 20.14 -9.38
N PHE A 92 1.90 19.35 -8.41
CA PHE A 92 1.19 18.13 -7.98
C PHE A 92 -0.26 18.45 -7.56
N ILE A 93 -0.44 19.41 -6.65
CA ILE A 93 -1.76 19.75 -6.09
C ILE A 93 -2.74 20.30 -7.14
N LYS A 94 -2.25 21.16 -8.05
CA LYS A 94 -3.09 21.78 -9.09
C LYS A 94 -3.31 20.87 -10.30
N SER A 95 -2.56 19.78 -10.43
CA SER A 95 -2.77 18.79 -11.48
C SER A 95 -3.95 17.87 -11.16
N GLY A 96 -4.32 17.00 -12.10
CA GLY A 96 -5.29 15.92 -11.87
C GLY A 96 -4.72 14.71 -11.10
N ARG A 97 -3.43 14.70 -10.74
CA ARG A 97 -2.78 13.56 -10.07
C ARG A 97 -3.37 13.22 -8.70
N PRO A 98 -3.68 14.18 -7.81
CA PRO A 98 -4.23 13.87 -6.49
C PRO A 98 -5.58 13.16 -6.56
N ALA A 99 -6.36 13.38 -7.63
CA ALA A 99 -7.67 12.75 -7.82
C ALA A 99 -7.59 11.22 -7.97
N LYS A 100 -6.41 10.68 -8.32
CA LYS A 100 -6.16 9.22 -8.35
C LYS A 100 -6.22 8.59 -6.95
N PHE A 101 -5.95 9.38 -5.91
CA PHE A 101 -5.78 8.90 -4.54
C PHE A 101 -6.97 9.34 -3.67
N ARG A 102 -8.03 8.52 -3.60
CA ARG A 102 -9.20 8.80 -2.73
C ARG A 102 -8.83 8.89 -1.24
N ASN A 103 -7.78 8.19 -0.85
CA ASN A 103 -7.26 8.11 0.52
C ASN A 103 -6.30 9.25 0.88
N LEU A 104 -6.07 10.20 -0.05
CA LEU A 104 -5.21 11.36 0.15
C LEU A 104 -6.05 12.61 0.42
N THR A 105 -5.81 13.25 1.56
CA THR A 105 -6.42 14.54 1.90
C THR A 105 -5.39 15.65 1.84
N ILE A 106 -5.69 16.77 1.18
CA ILE A 106 -4.81 17.95 1.14
C ILE A 106 -5.30 18.96 2.19
N ARG A 107 -4.40 19.38 3.08
CA ARG A 107 -4.67 20.39 4.12
C ARG A 107 -3.78 21.61 3.96
N TYR A 108 -4.38 22.78 4.02
CA TYR A 108 -3.66 24.04 3.91
C TYR A 108 -3.37 24.62 5.30
N VAL A 109 -2.10 24.61 5.69
CA VAL A 109 -1.64 25.10 6.99
C VAL A 109 -0.63 26.23 6.77
N ARG A 110 -0.79 27.34 7.48
CA ARG A 110 0.06 28.52 7.30
C ARG A 110 1.47 28.28 7.85
N GLY A 111 2.49 28.77 7.14
CA GLY A 111 3.88 28.80 7.61
C GLY A 111 4.64 27.46 7.56
N LEU A 112 3.95 26.33 7.41
CA LEU A 112 4.58 25.02 7.36
C LEU A 112 5.23 24.74 6.01
N ASP A 113 6.39 24.09 6.07
CA ASP A 113 6.97 23.42 4.90
C ASP A 113 6.11 22.21 4.53
N PRO A 114 6.09 21.81 3.25
CA PRO A 114 5.26 20.70 2.79
C PRO A 114 5.67 19.39 3.47
N ILE A 115 4.71 18.74 4.12
CA ILE A 115 4.89 17.48 4.83
C ILE A 115 3.76 16.49 4.50
N ILE A 116 4.10 15.20 4.51
CA ILE A 116 3.14 14.10 4.41
C ILE A 116 2.98 13.49 5.79
N LYS A 117 1.74 13.28 6.22
CA LYS A 117 1.38 12.48 7.39
C LYS A 117 0.71 11.20 6.90
N LEU A 118 1.22 10.05 7.32
CA LEU A 118 0.67 8.74 7.02
C LEU A 118 -0.17 8.29 8.23
N LEU A 119 -1.39 7.83 7.97
CA LEU A 119 -2.38 7.51 9.00
C LEU A 119 -2.73 6.02 8.97
N ASP A 120 -3.04 5.48 10.14
CA ASP A 120 -3.64 4.15 10.26
C ASP A 120 -5.15 4.16 9.97
N SER A 121 -5.79 2.99 10.01
CA SER A 121 -7.22 2.82 9.76
C SER A 121 -8.10 3.58 10.76
N ASN A 122 -7.56 3.93 11.92
CA ASN A 122 -8.23 4.69 12.96
C ASN A 122 -8.02 6.20 12.81
N GLY A 123 -7.27 6.65 11.80
CA GLY A 123 -6.96 8.07 11.58
C GLY A 123 -5.88 8.61 12.53
N ASN A 124 -5.06 7.75 13.15
CA ASN A 124 -3.92 8.19 13.94
C ASN A 124 -2.67 8.31 13.06
N VAL A 125 -1.88 9.36 13.29
CA VAL A 125 -0.62 9.57 12.58
C VAL A 125 0.40 8.53 13.02
N LYS A 126 0.86 7.71 12.08
CA LYS A 126 1.95 6.74 12.29
C LYS A 126 3.31 7.31 11.92
N GLU A 127 3.36 8.08 10.84
CA GLU A 127 4.61 8.58 10.30
C GLU A 127 4.43 9.97 9.70
N THR A 128 5.49 10.79 9.74
CA THR A 128 5.51 12.13 9.15
C THR A 128 6.80 12.31 8.36
N LEU A 129 6.68 12.72 7.10
CA LEU A 129 7.79 12.87 6.17
C LEU A 129 7.84 14.29 5.61
N SER A 130 9.05 14.85 5.50
CA SER A 130 9.28 16.13 4.83
C SER A 130 9.53 15.90 3.34
N ILE A 131 8.82 16.63 2.48
CA ILE A 131 8.91 16.50 1.03
C ILE A 131 9.51 17.74 0.34
N THR A 132 10.20 18.58 1.11
CA THR A 132 10.80 19.83 0.63
C THR A 132 11.76 19.65 -0.56
N LYS A 133 12.38 18.48 -0.68
CA LYS A 133 13.34 18.12 -1.74
C LYS A 133 12.74 17.27 -2.86
N TRP A 134 11.46 16.95 -2.80
CA TRP A 134 10.85 16.03 -3.76
C TRP A 134 10.35 16.77 -4.99
N ASN A 135 10.32 16.07 -6.12
CA ASN A 135 9.72 16.54 -7.36
C ASN A 135 8.27 16.03 -7.49
N THR A 136 7.56 16.49 -8.53
CA THR A 136 6.15 16.14 -8.75
C THR A 136 5.92 14.64 -8.93
N ASP A 137 6.83 13.96 -9.62
CA ASP A 137 6.70 12.54 -9.97
C ASP A 137 7.04 11.65 -8.77
N THR A 138 8.07 11.99 -7.99
CA THR A 138 8.42 11.30 -6.74
C THR A 138 7.28 11.36 -5.73
N VAL A 139 6.57 12.49 -5.64
CA VAL A 139 5.38 12.60 -4.77
C VAL A 139 4.27 11.66 -5.22
N GLU A 140 4.00 11.59 -6.52
CA GLU A 140 2.99 10.69 -7.09
C GLU A 140 3.35 9.22 -6.86
N GLU A 141 4.56 8.81 -7.23
CA GLU A 141 5.08 7.45 -7.05
C GLU A 141 5.06 7.02 -5.58
N PHE A 142 5.40 7.94 -4.67
CA PHE A 142 5.35 7.68 -3.25
C PHE A 142 3.94 7.30 -2.81
N PHE A 143 2.93 8.09 -3.18
CA PHE A 143 1.54 7.77 -2.83
C PHE A 143 1.02 6.51 -3.52
N GLU A 144 1.42 6.23 -4.76
CA GLU A 144 1.05 5.00 -5.45
C GLU A 144 1.59 3.74 -4.77
N THR A 145 2.80 3.83 -4.20
CA THR A 145 3.46 2.70 -3.54
C THR A 145 2.98 2.52 -2.09
N HIS A 146 2.75 3.62 -1.38
CA HIS A 146 2.52 3.63 0.06
C HIS A 146 1.05 3.80 0.46
N LEU A 147 0.13 4.10 -0.46
CA LEU A 147 -1.30 4.08 -0.15
C LEU A 147 -1.94 2.76 -0.56
N GLU A 148 -2.90 2.31 0.24
CA GLU A 148 -3.74 1.19 -0.15
C GLU A 148 -4.58 1.54 -1.38
N LYS A 149 -4.55 0.65 -2.37
CA LYS A 149 -5.42 0.76 -3.54
C LYS A 149 -6.82 0.37 -3.10
N HIS A 150 -7.76 1.31 -3.12
CA HIS A 150 -9.16 0.94 -3.01
C HIS A 150 -9.52 0.26 -4.33
N GLU A 151 -9.73 -1.05 -4.32
CA GLU A 151 -10.29 -1.73 -5.48
C GLU A 151 -11.63 -1.06 -5.79
N SER A 152 -11.70 -0.40 -6.93
CA SER A 152 -12.96 -0.02 -7.51
C SER A 152 -13.67 -1.32 -7.92
N LEU A 153 -14.55 -1.82 -7.05
CA LEU A 153 -15.63 -2.71 -7.45
C LEU A 153 -16.43 -2.00 -8.55
N GLY A 154 -16.07 -2.26 -9.81
CA GLY A 154 -16.72 -1.66 -10.97
C GLY A 154 -15.78 -1.32 -12.12
N ASN A 155 -15.21 -2.33 -12.78
CA ASN A 155 -14.95 -2.23 -14.21
C ASN A 155 -15.36 -3.54 -14.89
N LYS A 156 -16.67 -3.78 -14.96
CA LYS A 156 -17.22 -4.54 -16.09
C LYS A 156 -17.02 -3.66 -17.31
N GLN A 157 -16.36 -4.23 -18.32
CA GLN A 157 -16.42 -3.78 -19.71
C GLN A 157 -17.79 -3.18 -20.02
N SER A 158 -17.81 -1.87 -20.27
CA SER A 158 -18.85 -1.23 -21.07
C SER A 158 -18.13 -0.31 -22.04
N PHE A 159 -17.94 -0.85 -23.24
CA PHE A 159 -17.81 -0.07 -24.44
C PHE A 159 -19.07 0.80 -24.54
N SER A 160 -18.95 2.11 -24.28
CA SER A 160 -20.00 3.08 -24.58
C SER A 160 -19.52 3.94 -25.75
N VAL A 161 -20.30 3.81 -26.81
CA VAL A 161 -20.36 4.58 -28.04
C VAL A 161 -20.13 6.08 -27.77
N ILE A 162 -19.35 6.72 -28.66
CA ILE A 162 -19.31 8.18 -28.78
C ILE A 162 -20.69 8.59 -29.30
N GLU A 163 -21.51 9.19 -28.46
CA GLU A 163 -22.66 9.96 -28.92
C GLU A 163 -22.10 11.30 -29.40
N GLU A 164 -22.17 11.51 -30.72
CA GLU A 164 -21.94 12.81 -31.35
C GLU A 164 -23.11 13.70 -30.94
N GLU A 165 -22.86 14.70 -30.10
CA GLU A 165 -23.79 15.81 -29.91
C GLU A 165 -23.72 16.69 -31.16
N ASP A 166 -24.83 16.72 -31.90
CA ASP A 166 -25.11 17.65 -32.99
C ASP A 166 -25.07 19.09 -32.46
N ASP A 167 -23.91 19.74 -32.55
CA ASP A 167 -23.82 21.20 -32.54
C ASP A 167 -23.77 21.68 -33.99
N ASP A 168 -24.89 22.27 -34.41
CA ASP A 168 -25.13 22.94 -35.69
C ASP A 168 -24.15 24.09 -35.92
N ASP A 169 -22.99 23.83 -36.53
CA ASP A 169 -22.11 24.88 -37.05
C ASP A 169 -21.70 24.62 -38.51
N ASP A 170 -22.42 25.33 -39.38
CA ASP A 170 -22.18 25.65 -40.79
C ASP A 170 -20.76 25.39 -41.32
N PHE A 171 -20.63 24.37 -42.20
CA PHE A 171 -19.49 24.28 -43.08
C PHE A 171 -19.86 23.74 -44.46
N LEU A 172 -20.34 24.64 -45.31
CA LEU A 172 -20.32 24.45 -46.76
C LEU A 172 -18.88 24.21 -47.24
N LYS A 173 -18.52 22.95 -47.46
CA LYS A 173 -17.43 22.58 -48.39
C LYS A 173 -18.04 22.09 -49.70
N SER A 174 -18.07 23.00 -50.66
CA SER A 174 -18.22 22.69 -52.07
C SER A 174 -17.13 21.72 -52.52
N ASN A 175 -17.50 20.50 -52.89
CA ASN A 175 -16.65 19.63 -53.69
C ASN A 175 -16.69 20.14 -55.14
N MET A 176 -15.63 20.81 -55.58
CA MET A 176 -15.32 20.87 -57.00
C MET A 176 -14.86 19.49 -57.45
N VAL A 177 -15.46 19.03 -58.56
CA VAL A 177 -15.25 17.76 -59.26
C VAL A 177 -13.82 17.60 -59.75
#